data_AF-H1G0E1-F1
#
_entry.id   AF-H1G0E1-F1
#
_cell.length_a   1.000
_cell.length_b   1.000
_cell.length_c   1.000
_cell.angle_alpha   90.00
_cell.angle_beta   90.00
_cell.angle_gamma   90.00
#
_symmetry.space_group_name_H-M   'P 1'
#
loop_
_entity.id
_entity.type
_entity.pdbx_description
1 polymer ?
#
loop_
_entity_poly.entity_id
_entity_poly.type
_entity_poly.pdbx_seq_one_letter_code
_entity_poly.pdbx_strand_id
1 'polypeptide(L)' 'MKEAGLNEAETRAELIDPALKEAGWGVMEASRVRREVITLGRLQGGGKRARQDIADYVLIYRGQKLAVIEADAVQR' A
#
# COMPACT_ATOMS: atom_id res chain seq x y z
N MET A 1 0.97 -6.12 31.30
CA MET A 1 0.12 -5.39 30.32
C MET A 1 1.06 -4.93 29.22
N LYS A 2 0.92 -5.40 27.98
CA LYS A 2 1.70 -4.81 26.88
C LYS A 2 1.12 -3.40 26.66
N GLU A 3 1.94 -2.36 26.79
CA GLU A 3 1.56 -1.03 26.31
C GLU A 3 1.18 -1.16 24.84
N ALA A 4 -0.10 -0.92 24.55
CA ALA A 4 -0.68 -1.21 23.24
C ALA A 4 -0.22 -0.11 22.26
N GLY A 5 0.80 -0.43 21.48
CA GLY A 5 1.15 0.30 20.27
C GLY A 5 0.00 0.26 19.24
N LEU A 6 0.08 1.11 18.21
CA LEU A 6 -0.96 1.15 17.16
C LEU A 6 -0.90 -0.15 16.35
N ASN A 7 -2.04 -0.79 16.14
CA ASN A 7 -2.11 -1.91 15.22
C ASN A 7 -1.94 -1.42 13.77
N GLU A 8 -1.78 -2.35 12.83
CA GLU A 8 -1.53 -2.03 11.42
C GLU A 8 -2.67 -1.21 10.77
N ALA A 9 -3.93 -1.53 11.10
CA ALA A 9 -5.08 -0.79 10.59
C ALA A 9 -5.16 0.63 11.16
N GLU A 10 -4.87 0.80 12.44
CA GLU A 10 -4.77 2.11 13.10
C GLU A 10 -3.58 2.90 12.54
N THR A 11 -2.44 2.26 12.30
CA THR A 11 -1.26 2.91 11.70
C THR A 11 -1.57 3.42 10.30
N ARG A 12 -2.31 2.64 9.50
CA ARG A 12 -2.80 3.09 8.20
C ARG A 12 -3.69 4.32 8.30
N ALA A 13 -4.72 4.26 9.14
CA ALA A 13 -5.74 5.31 9.22
C ALA A 13 -5.22 6.60 9.89
N GLU A 14 -4.46 6.47 10.97
CA GLU A 14 -4.07 7.60 11.82
C GLU A 14 -2.74 8.23 11.41
N LEU A 15 -1.86 7.48 10.73
CA LEU A 15 -0.52 7.96 10.36
C LEU A 15 -0.29 8.00 8.86
N ILE A 16 -0.50 6.89 8.14
CA ILE A 16 -0.13 6.79 6.72
C ILE A 16 -1.09 7.56 5.81
N ASP A 17 -2.41 7.36 5.95
CA ASP A 17 -3.42 8.03 5.12
C ASP A 17 -3.31 9.57 5.22
N PRO A 18 -3.14 10.19 6.41
CA PRO A 18 -2.89 11.62 6.53
C PRO A 18 -1.58 12.06 5.90
N ALA A 19 -0.48 11.33 6.12
CA ALA A 19 0.83 11.68 5.57
C ALA A 19 0.85 11.63 4.03
N LEU A 20 0.18 10.64 3.43
CA LEU A 20 0.02 10.56 1.98
C LEU A 20 -0.74 11.77 1.43
N LYS A 21 -1.83 12.14 2.08
CA LYS A 21 -2.64 13.30 1.68
C LYS A 21 -1.87 14.60 1.80
N GLU A 22 -1.13 14.80 2.91
CA GLU A 22 -0.28 15.96 3.14
C GLU A 22 0.84 16.07 2.09
N ALA A 23 1.43 14.94 1.71
CA ALA A 23 2.41 14.85 0.63
C ALA A 23 1.79 15.03 -0.79
N GLY A 24 0.48 15.25 -0.89
CA GLY A 24 -0.23 15.53 -2.13
C GLY A 24 -0.75 14.30 -2.87
N TRP A 25 -0.57 13.09 -2.35
CA TRP A 25 -1.08 11.87 -3.00
C TRP A 25 -2.60 11.77 -2.89
N GLY A 26 -3.25 11.55 -4.04
CA GLY A 26 -4.72 11.50 -4.13
C GLY A 26 -5.40 12.86 -4.13
N VAL A 27 -4.62 13.95 -4.02
CA VAL A 27 -5.09 15.34 -4.06
C VAL A 27 -4.55 16.05 -5.30
N MET A 28 -3.27 15.90 -5.60
CA MET A 28 -2.66 16.49 -6.79
C MET A 28 -3.19 15.84 -8.07
N GLU A 29 -3.27 16.62 -9.14
CA GLU A 29 -3.70 16.14 -10.44
C GLU A 29 -2.89 14.91 -10.88
N ALA A 30 -3.60 13.92 -11.44
CA ALA A 30 -3.04 12.66 -11.91
C ALA A 30 -2.32 11.79 -10.84
N SER A 31 -2.35 12.19 -9.56
CA SER A 31 -1.91 11.36 -8.44
C SER A 31 -3.06 10.45 -7.95
N ARG A 32 -2.75 9.20 -7.64
CA ARG A 32 -3.71 8.24 -7.08
C ARG A 32 -3.03 7.35 -6.05
N VAL A 33 -3.80 7.01 -5.02
CA VAL A 33 -3.47 5.96 -4.05
C VAL A 33 -4.41 4.78 -4.30
N ARG A 34 -3.86 3.56 -4.33
CA ARG A 34 -4.62 2.32 -4.51
C ARG A 34 -4.15 1.26 -3.53
N ARG A 35 -5.03 0.35 -3.14
CA ARG A 35 -4.70 -0.90 -2.45
C ARG A 35 -4.89 -2.02 -3.46
N GLU A 36 -3.84 -2.46 -4.12
CA GLU A 36 -3.97 -3.28 -5.33
C GLU A 36 -2.87 -4.34 -5.49
N VAL A 37 -3.16 -5.32 -6.35
CA VAL A 37 -2.21 -6.33 -6.82
C VAL A 37 -1.11 -5.64 -7.64
N ILE A 38 0.13 -5.85 -7.24
CA ILE A 38 1.31 -5.31 -7.94
C ILE A 38 1.84 -6.28 -8.98
N THR A 39 1.66 -7.59 -8.79
CA THR A 39 2.13 -8.63 -9.71
C THR A 39 1.07 -9.70 -9.93
N LEU A 40 1.01 -10.25 -11.16
CA LEU A 40 0.12 -11.38 -11.46
C LEU A 40 0.62 -12.72 -10.88
N GLY A 41 1.75 -12.74 -10.18
CA GLY A 41 2.44 -13.96 -9.76
C GLY A 41 3.23 -14.63 -10.89
N ARG A 42 4.24 -15.41 -10.49
CA ARG A 42 5.16 -16.13 -11.39
C ARG A 42 4.40 -17.12 -12.29
N LEU A 43 4.73 -17.17 -13.59
CA LEU A 43 4.24 -18.20 -14.50
C LEU A 43 4.79 -19.58 -14.10
N GLN A 44 3.91 -20.57 -13.93
CA GLN A 44 4.29 -21.95 -13.54
C GLN A 44 4.07 -22.99 -14.65
N GLY A 45 3.44 -22.60 -15.77
CA GLY A 45 3.05 -23.51 -16.86
C GLY A 45 1.61 -24.02 -16.74
N GLY A 46 1.09 -24.64 -17.80
CA GLY A 46 -0.27 -25.19 -17.83
C GLY A 46 -1.39 -24.16 -17.57
N GLY A 47 -1.16 -22.89 -17.93
CA GLY A 47 -2.11 -21.80 -17.67
C GLY A 47 -2.17 -21.32 -16.21
N LYS A 48 -1.27 -21.80 -15.33
CA LYS A 48 -1.26 -21.46 -13.91
C LYS A 48 -0.22 -20.40 -13.56
N ARG A 49 -0.52 -19.62 -12.53
CA ARG A 49 0.37 -18.64 -11.89
C ARG A 49 0.46 -18.91 -10.40
N ALA A 50 1.61 -18.56 -9.83
CA ALA A 50 1.80 -18.49 -8.39
C ALA A 50 0.93 -17.39 -7.76
N ARG A 51 0.90 -17.32 -6.43
CA ARG A 51 0.19 -16.28 -5.69
C ARG A 51 0.64 -14.89 -6.13
N GLN A 52 -0.33 -13.99 -6.19
CA GLN A 52 -0.13 -12.57 -6.49
C GLN A 52 0.37 -11.83 -5.25
N ASP A 53 1.27 -10.88 -5.46
CA ASP A 53 1.70 -9.96 -4.42
C ASP A 53 0.77 -8.73 -4.41
N ILE A 54 0.34 -8.36 -3.21
CA ILE A 54 -0.55 -7.22 -2.94
C ILE A 54 0.20 -6.30 -1.99
N ALA A 55 0.16 -5.00 -2.27
CA ALA A 55 0.70 -3.98 -1.38
C ALA A 55 -0.43 -3.24 -0.66
N ASP A 56 -0.17 -2.78 0.57
CA ASP A 56 -1.10 -1.91 1.30
C ASP A 56 -1.41 -0.63 0.53
N TYR A 57 -0.38 -0.01 -0.07
CA TYR A 57 -0.53 1.16 -0.91
C TYR A 57 0.32 1.06 -2.17
N VAL A 58 -0.26 1.47 -3.29
CA VAL A 58 0.41 1.72 -4.56
C VAL A 58 0.17 3.17 -4.96
N LEU A 59 1.28 3.88 -5.15
CA LEU A 59 1.30 5.27 -5.56
C LEU A 59 1.40 5.34 -7.09
N ILE A 60 0.41 5.96 -7.70
CA ILE A 60 0.28 6.05 -9.16
C ILE A 60 0.30 7.52 -9.56
N TYR A 61 1.19 7.88 -10.49
CA TYR A 61 1.22 9.21 -11.09
C TYR A 61 1.13 9.11 -12.60
N ARG A 62 0.19 9.86 -13.21
CA ARG A 62 -0.04 9.86 -14.67
C ARG A 62 -0.22 8.45 -15.26
N GLY A 63 -0.91 7.59 -14.50
CA GLY A 63 -1.17 6.20 -14.89
C GLY A 63 -0.01 5.23 -14.66
N GLN A 64 1.15 5.71 -14.20
CA GLN A 64 2.31 4.87 -13.91
C GLN A 64 2.43 4.58 -12.42
N LYS A 65 2.63 3.30 -12.06
CA LYS A 65 2.97 2.90 -10.68
C LYS A 65 4.39 3.37 -10.38
N LEU A 66 4.57 4.18 -9.33
CA LEU A 66 5.86 4.76 -8.95
C LEU A 66 6.47 4.12 -7.71
N ALA A 67 5.64 3.77 -6.72
CA ALA A 67 6.10 3.22 -5.46
C ALA A 67 5.02 2.38 -4.78
N VAL A 68 5.46 1.55 -3.84
CA VAL A 68 4.61 0.80 -2.91
C VAL A 68 4.96 1.19 -1.48
N ILE A 69 3.99 1.12 -0.58
CA ILE A 69 4.19 1.29 0.87
C ILE A 69 3.46 0.13 1.56
N GLU A 70 4.14 -0.50 2.52
CA GLU A 70 3.55 -1.47 3.44
C GLU A 70 3.45 -0.84 4.83
N ALA A 71 2.32 -1.06 5.50
CA ALA A 71 2.10 -0.63 6.87
C ALA A 71 2.61 -1.70 7.84
N ASP A 72 3.04 -1.28 9.02
CA ASP A 72 3.33 -2.17 10.14
C ASP A 72 2.81 -1.55 11.43
N ALA A 73 2.60 -2.37 12.46
CA ALA A 73 2.20 -1.90 13.77
C ALA A 73 3.31 -1.04 14.41
N VAL A 74 2.93 0.12 14.94
CA VAL A 74 3.87 0.96 15.70
C VAL A 74 4.02 0.37 17.09
N GLN A 75 5.19 -0.17 17.41
CA GLN A 75 5.55 -0.53 18.79
C GLN A 75 6.05 0.73 19.51
N ARG A 76 5.55 0.96 20.72
CA ARG A 76 6.00 2.04 21.60
C ARG A 76 7.10 1.56 22.54
#